data_AF-A0A2D7WPX9-F1
#
_entry.id   AF-A0A2D7WPX9-F1
#
_cell.length_a   1.000
_cell.length_b   1.000
_cell.length_c   1.000
_cell.angle_alpha   90.00
_cell.angle_beta   90.00
_cell.angle_gamma   90.00
#
_symmetry.space_group_name_H-M   'P 1'
#
loop_
_entity.id
_entity.type
_entity.pdbx_description
1 polymer ?
#
loop_
_entity_poly.entity_id
_entity_poly.type
_entity_poly.pdbx_seq_one_letter_code
_entity_poly.pdbx_strand_id
1 'polypeptide(L)'
;MDPASVLSNHLSLCEGVYKLLLEENSWLKIQKSVPSKDILDRKQQLLPQLEQSLVNLRKLKPEFFSPFDNSKKLVNDSHAKLLQIFYIDKENEELLVKITQPVERQNFNRFTTPPEQIDEIHRLRDDEESNSGTQD
;
A
#
# COMPACT_ATOMS: atom_id res chain seq x y z
N MET A 1 9.46 -26.16 -22.49
CA MET A 1 9.95 -24.80 -22.19
C MET A 1 11.30 -24.95 -21.53
N ASP A 2 12.27 -24.12 -21.91
CA ASP A 2 13.56 -24.08 -21.23
C ASP A 2 13.42 -23.40 -19.85
N PRO A 3 13.75 -24.06 -18.72
CA PRO A 3 13.59 -23.49 -17.38
C PRO A 3 14.37 -22.20 -17.16
N ALA A 4 15.57 -22.09 -17.73
CA ALA A 4 16.39 -20.89 -17.62
C ALA A 4 15.68 -19.69 -18.29
N SER A 5 15.10 -19.90 -19.47
CA SER A 5 14.28 -18.88 -20.14
C SER A 5 13.05 -18.44 -19.31
N VAL A 6 12.36 -19.38 -18.66
CA VAL A 6 11.17 -19.06 -17.83
C VAL A 6 11.57 -18.22 -16.62
N LEU A 7 12.67 -18.58 -15.95
CA LEU A 7 13.21 -17.83 -14.82
C LEU A 7 13.69 -16.43 -15.23
N SER A 8 14.42 -16.33 -16.34
CA SER A 8 14.89 -15.04 -16.84
C SER A 8 13.75 -14.12 -17.22
N ASN A 9 12.69 -14.66 -17.83
CA ASN A 9 11.49 -13.90 -18.17
C ASN A 9 10.77 -13.40 -16.91
N HIS A 10 10.63 -14.26 -15.90
CA HIS A 10 10.04 -13.85 -14.62
C HIS A 10 10.85 -12.76 -13.92
N LEU A 11 12.18 -12.89 -13.88
CA LEU A 11 13.04 -11.86 -13.30
C LEU A 11 12.87 -10.52 -14.02
N SER A 12 12.83 -10.52 -15.36
CA SER A 12 12.61 -9.31 -16.16
C SER A 12 11.25 -8.66 -15.87
N LEU A 13 10.19 -9.46 -15.69
CA LEU A 13 8.88 -8.95 -15.30
C LEU A 13 8.90 -8.33 -13.90
N CYS A 14 9.56 -8.97 -12.93
CA CYS A 14 9.75 -8.44 -11.58
C CYS A 14 10.52 -7.11 -11.62
N GLU A 15 11.57 -6.99 -12.44
CA GLU A 15 12.27 -5.72 -12.64
C GLU A 15 11.38 -4.63 -13.24
N GLY A 16 10.53 -4.98 -14.21
CA GLY A 16 9.56 -4.07 -14.81
C GLY A 16 8.54 -3.55 -13.80
N VAL A 17 7.97 -4.45 -12.99
CA VAL A 17 7.03 -4.11 -11.91
C VAL A 17 7.72 -3.20 -10.89
N TYR A 18 8.93 -3.55 -10.47
CA TYR A 18 9.69 -2.75 -9.50
C TYR A 18 9.97 -1.32 -10.01
N LYS A 19 10.37 -1.18 -11.28
CA LYS A 19 10.57 0.14 -11.91
C LYS A 19 9.29 0.97 -11.94
N LEU A 20 8.16 0.35 -12.27
CA LEU A 20 6.87 1.04 -12.27
C LEU A 20 6.48 1.50 -10.86
N LEU A 21 6.69 0.67 -9.84
CA LEU A 21 6.41 1.06 -8.45
C LEU A 21 7.33 2.18 -7.95
N LEU A 22 8.58 2.24 -8.40
CA LEU A 22 9.48 3.37 -8.12
C LEU A 22 9.01 4.67 -8.80
N GLU A 23 8.50 4.57 -10.02
CA GLU A 23 7.89 5.70 -10.73
C GLU A 23 6.64 6.20 -9.99
N GLU A 24 5.77 5.28 -9.57
CA GLU A 24 4.60 5.57 -8.72
C GLU A 24 5.03 6.22 -7.40
N ASN A 25 6.06 5.69 -6.73
CA ASN A 25 6.60 6.26 -5.49
C ASN A 25 7.08 7.70 -5.69
N SER A 26 7.81 7.94 -6.77
CA SER A 26 8.33 9.26 -7.13
C SER A 26 7.17 10.24 -7.40
N TRP A 27 6.13 9.79 -8.10
CA TRP A 27 4.92 10.57 -8.34
C TRP A 27 4.24 10.95 -7.02
N LEU A 28 4.00 9.97 -6.14
CA LEU A 28 3.35 10.18 -4.84
C LEU A 28 4.13 11.17 -3.97
N LYS A 29 5.47 11.11 -3.98
CA LYS A 29 6.33 12.04 -3.22
C LYS A 29 6.33 13.46 -3.77
N ILE A 30 6.38 13.61 -5.10
CA ILE A 30 6.51 14.92 -5.77
C ILE A 30 5.15 15.60 -5.91
N GLN A 31 4.18 14.90 -6.51
CA GLN A 31 2.87 15.44 -6.86
C GLN A 31 1.89 15.43 -5.68
N LYS A 32 2.12 14.58 -4.66
CA LYS A 32 1.25 14.43 -3.48
C LYS A 32 -0.22 14.24 -3.84
N SER A 33 -0.47 13.55 -4.95
CA SER A 33 -1.79 13.28 -5.50
C SER A 33 -1.84 11.83 -5.99
N VAL A 34 -3.04 11.37 -6.32
CA VAL A 34 -3.24 10.04 -6.89
C VAL A 34 -2.42 9.88 -8.18
N PRO A 35 -1.81 8.71 -8.43
CA PRO A 35 -1.05 8.46 -9.65
C PRO A 35 -1.85 8.75 -10.92
N SER A 36 -1.15 9.17 -11.97
CA SER A 36 -1.77 9.43 -13.26
C SER A 36 -2.40 8.16 -13.85
N LYS A 37 -3.41 8.36 -14.71
CA LYS A 37 -4.05 7.24 -15.41
C LYS A 37 -3.05 6.39 -16.21
N ASP A 38 -2.00 7.01 -16.75
CA ASP A 38 -0.94 6.31 -17.47
C ASP A 38 -0.17 5.30 -16.59
N ILE A 39 0.17 5.67 -15.35
CA ILE A 39 0.83 4.75 -14.39
C ILE A 39 -0.12 3.60 -14.03
N LEU A 40 -1.40 3.92 -13.79
CA LEU A 40 -2.42 2.93 -13.45
C LEU A 40 -2.68 1.93 -14.58
N ASP A 41 -2.80 2.42 -15.83
CA ASP A 41 -3.02 1.58 -17.01
C ASP A 41 -1.83 0.63 -17.24
N ARG A 42 -0.58 1.12 -17.09
CA ARG A 42 0.62 0.28 -17.15
C ARG A 42 0.66 -0.76 -16.04
N LYS A 43 0.25 -0.41 -14.81
CA LYS A 43 0.14 -1.34 -13.67
C LYS A 43 -0.87 -2.44 -13.98
N GLN A 44 -2.03 -2.07 -14.54
CA GLN A 44 -3.09 -3.00 -14.91
C GLN A 44 -2.66 -3.99 -16.01
N GLN A 45 -1.79 -3.58 -16.93
CA GLN A 45 -1.24 -4.46 -17.98
C GLN A 45 -0.16 -5.42 -17.47
N LEU A 46 0.64 -5.00 -16.49
CA LEU A 46 1.77 -5.78 -15.97
C LEU A 46 1.34 -6.87 -14.98
N LEU A 47 0.32 -6.61 -14.15
CA LEU A 47 -0.11 -7.58 -13.12
C LEU A 47 -0.54 -8.94 -13.71
N PRO A 48 -1.36 -9.02 -14.78
CA PRO A 48 -1.72 -10.31 -15.38
C PRO A 48 -0.51 -11.06 -15.95
N GLN A 49 0.48 -10.33 -16.48
CA GLN A 49 1.72 -10.93 -17.01
C GLN A 49 2.57 -11.53 -15.88
N LEU A 50 2.67 -10.82 -14.76
CA LEU A 50 3.35 -11.32 -13.57
C LEU A 50 2.66 -12.58 -13.04
N GLU A 51 1.34 -12.59 -12.94
CA GLU A 51 0.57 -13.76 -12.49
C GLU A 51 0.75 -14.97 -13.42
N GLN A 52 0.69 -14.75 -14.74
CA GLN A 52 0.96 -15.80 -15.72
C GLN A 52 2.39 -16.34 -15.61
N SER A 53 3.37 -15.48 -15.33
CA SER A 53 4.76 -15.90 -15.12
C SER A 53 4.92 -16.77 -13.87
N LEU A 54 4.20 -16.48 -12.78
CA LEU A 54 4.18 -17.29 -11.57
C LEU A 54 3.55 -18.67 -11.81
N VAL A 55 2.49 -18.73 -12.61
CA VAL A 55 1.88 -20.01 -13.03
C VAL A 55 2.90 -20.85 -13.82
N ASN A 56 3.66 -20.22 -14.71
CA ASN A 56 4.69 -20.92 -15.49
C ASN A 56 5.86 -21.39 -14.61
N LEU A 57 6.27 -20.59 -13.63
CA LEU A 57 7.25 -20.96 -12.62
C LEU A 57 6.83 -22.18 -11.80
N ARG A 58 5.57 -22.23 -11.33
CA ARG A 58 5.05 -23.37 -10.55
C ARG A 58 5.01 -24.68 -11.34
N LYS A 59 4.98 -24.61 -12.66
CA LYS A 59 5.03 -25.79 -13.55
C LYS A 59 6.45 -26.33 -13.73
N LEU A 60 7.48 -25.58 -13.36
CA LEU A 60 8.86 -26.05 -13.40
C LEU A 60 9.07 -27.08 -12.30
N LYS A 61 9.49 -28.28 -12.68
CA LYS A 61 9.90 -29.33 -11.76
C LYS A 61 11.41 -29.32 -11.56
N PRO A 62 11.92 -29.72 -10.38
CA PRO A 62 13.35 -29.79 -10.08
C PRO A 62 14.17 -30.59 -11.10
N GLU A 63 13.57 -31.61 -11.71
CA GLU A 63 14.17 -32.47 -12.74
C GLU A 63 14.53 -31.75 -14.04
N PHE A 64 13.99 -30.56 -14.29
CA PHE A 64 14.35 -29.76 -15.47
C PHE A 64 15.55 -28.84 -15.24
N PHE A 65 16.04 -28.73 -14.00
CA PHE A 65 17.16 -27.84 -13.67
C PHE A 65 18.49 -28.57 -13.87
N SER A 66 19.33 -28.05 -14.77
CA SER A 66 20.70 -28.52 -14.89
C SER A 66 21.53 -28.08 -13.66
N PRO A 67 22.37 -28.96 -13.10
CA PRO A 67 23.31 -28.58 -12.04
C PRO A 67 24.39 -27.59 -12.53
N PHE A 68 24.55 -27.41 -13.84
CA PHE A 68 25.51 -26.47 -14.43
C PHE A 68 24.89 -25.14 -14.85
N ASP A 69 23.57 -24.98 -14.74
CA ASP A 69 22.91 -23.74 -15.16
C ASP A 69 22.88 -22.68 -14.06
N ASN A 70 22.71 -21.42 -14.48
CA ASN A 70 22.55 -20.28 -13.58
C ASN A 70 21.16 -20.19 -12.92
N SER A 71 20.35 -21.24 -13.00
CA SER A 71 18.97 -21.26 -12.50
C SER A 71 18.88 -20.94 -11.01
N LYS A 72 19.82 -21.44 -10.19
CA LYS A 72 19.87 -21.11 -8.75
C LYS A 72 20.06 -19.60 -8.51
N LYS A 73 20.92 -18.97 -9.32
CA LYS A 73 21.15 -17.52 -9.24
C LYS A 73 19.87 -16.77 -9.65
N LEU A 74 19.24 -17.15 -10.76
CA LEU A 74 18.01 -16.52 -11.24
C LEU A 74 16.85 -16.62 -10.24
N VAL A 75 16.72 -17.75 -9.53
CA VAL A 75 15.73 -17.91 -8.46
C VAL A 75 16.00 -16.94 -7.31
N ASN A 76 17.26 -16.87 -6.85
CA ASN A 76 17.65 -15.96 -5.75
C ASN A 76 17.45 -14.50 -6.14
N ASP A 77 17.83 -14.11 -7.36
CA ASP A 77 17.66 -12.76 -7.88
C ASP A 77 16.17 -12.39 -7.99
N SER A 78 15.33 -13.32 -8.46
CA SER A 78 13.88 -13.14 -8.52
C SER A 78 13.27 -12.96 -7.13
N HIS A 79 13.69 -13.79 -6.16
CA HIS A 79 13.22 -13.68 -4.78
C HIS A 79 13.63 -12.35 -4.13
N ALA A 80 14.89 -11.94 -4.29
CA ALA A 80 15.36 -10.65 -3.81
C ALA A 80 14.57 -9.48 -4.44
N LYS A 81 14.23 -9.59 -5.72
CA LYS A 81 13.43 -8.58 -6.42
C LYS A 81 11.99 -8.52 -5.90
N LEU A 82 11.36 -9.66 -5.63
CA LEU A 82 10.01 -9.70 -5.03
C LEU A 82 9.97 -9.02 -3.65
N LEU A 83 10.98 -9.23 -2.82
CA LEU A 83 11.08 -8.52 -1.52
C LEU A 83 11.18 -7.00 -1.70
N GLN A 84 11.96 -6.54 -2.69
CA GLN A 84 12.05 -5.12 -3.01
C GLN A 84 10.70 -4.56 -3.49
N ILE A 85 9.97 -5.32 -4.32
CA ILE A 85 8.60 -4.99 -4.77
C ILE A 85 7.67 -4.84 -3.56
N PHE A 86 7.65 -5.79 -2.62
CA PHE A 86 6.78 -5.69 -1.45
C PHE A 86 7.10 -4.50 -0.56
N TYR A 87 8.38 -4.17 -0.40
CA TYR A 87 8.79 -3.01 0.39
C TYR A 87 8.30 -1.70 -0.23
N ILE A 88 8.53 -1.52 -1.54
CA ILE A 88 8.12 -0.28 -2.22
C ILE A 88 6.60 -0.18 -2.36
N ASP A 89 5.90 -1.30 -2.55
CA ASP A 89 4.43 -1.32 -2.65
C ASP A 89 3.80 -0.89 -1.33
N LYS A 90 4.30 -1.40 -0.20
CA LYS A 90 3.89 -0.95 1.14
C LYS A 90 4.15 0.55 1.34
N GLU A 91 5.32 1.04 0.92
CA GLU A 91 5.63 2.48 1.02
C GLU A 91 4.66 3.33 0.17
N ASN A 92 4.32 2.87 -1.04
CA ASN A 92 3.35 3.54 -1.91
C ASN A 92 1.96 3.55 -1.29
N GLU A 93 1.52 2.44 -0.71
CA GLU A 93 0.24 2.35 0.02
C GLU A 93 0.20 3.34 1.18
N GLU A 94 1.24 3.42 2.00
CA GLU A 94 1.33 4.37 3.11
C GLU A 94 1.27 5.84 2.64
N LEU A 95 1.90 6.16 1.50
CA LEU A 95 1.83 7.49 0.89
C LEU A 95 0.43 7.79 0.37
N LEU A 96 -0.21 6.84 -0.32
CA LEU A 96 -1.58 6.97 -0.81
C LEU A 96 -2.58 7.19 0.32
N VAL A 97 -2.46 6.45 1.42
CA VAL A 97 -3.31 6.63 2.60
C VAL A 97 -3.15 8.05 3.17
N LYS A 98 -1.94 8.58 3.26
CA LYS A 98 -1.68 9.94 3.75
C LYS A 98 -2.28 11.02 2.83
N ILE A 99 -2.25 10.80 1.52
CA ILE A 99 -2.82 11.72 0.52
C ILE A 99 -4.36 11.68 0.52
N THR A 100 -4.95 10.50 0.72
CA THR A 100 -6.40 10.29 0.61
C THR A 100 -7.16 10.49 1.92
N GLN A 101 -6.48 10.55 3.06
CA GLN A 101 -7.13 10.86 4.34
C GLN A 101 -7.67 12.30 4.38
N PRO A 102 -8.97 12.49 4.71
CA PRO A 102 -9.54 13.83 4.88
C PRO A 102 -8.86 14.58 6.04
N VAL A 103 -8.47 15.83 5.80
CA VAL A 103 -7.84 16.72 6.79
C VAL A 103 -8.70 16.84 8.07
N GLU A 104 -10.02 16.73 7.97
CA GLU A 104 -10.94 16.81 9.11
C GLU A 104 -10.68 15.74 10.18
N ARG A 105 -10.26 14.52 9.81
CA ARG A 105 -9.97 13.45 10.79
C ARG A 105 -8.67 13.68 11.56
N GLN A 106 -7.80 14.58 11.11
CA GLN A 106 -6.60 14.97 11.87
C GLN A 106 -6.91 16.02 12.96
N ASN A 107 -8.06 16.69 12.88
CA ASN A 107 -8.46 17.75 13.81
C ASN A 107 -9.35 17.27 14.98
N PHE A 108 -9.76 16.00 15.02
CA PHE A 108 -10.64 15.49 16.08
C PHE A 108 -9.95 15.23 17.44
N ASN A 109 -8.65 15.53 17.56
CA ASN A 109 -7.92 15.45 18.82
C ASN A 109 -7.31 16.81 19.21
N ARG A 110 -8.15 17.78 19.56
CA ARG A 110 -7.83 18.68 20.68
C ARG A 110 -9.10 19.38 21.10
N PHE A 111 -9.58 19.07 22.30
CA PHE A 111 -10.57 19.84 23.05
C PHE A 111 -10.44 21.34 22.71
N THR A 112 -11.31 21.85 21.85
CA THR A 112 -11.42 23.28 21.55
C THR A 112 -12.23 24.01 22.60
N THR A 113 -12.84 23.26 23.52
CA THR A 113 -13.50 23.77 24.72
C THR A 113 -12.41 24.14 25.73
N PRO A 114 -12.20 25.44 26.03
CA PRO A 114 -11.36 25.87 27.13
C PRO A 114 -11.88 25.24 28.44
N PRO A 115 -11.02 24.93 29.43
CA PRO A 115 -11.45 24.38 30.72
C PRO A 115 -12.59 25.17 31.37
N GLU A 116 -12.61 26.48 31.14
CA GLU A 116 -13.61 27.43 31.65
C GLU A 116 -15.04 27.16 31.15
N GLN A 117 -15.20 26.59 29.94
CA GLN A 117 -16.51 26.25 29.37
C GLN A 117 -17.02 24.88 29.83
N ILE A 118 -16.17 24.05 30.44
CA ILE A 118 -16.58 22.76 31.00
C ILE A 118 -17.42 23.00 32.27
N ASP A 119 -17.04 23.97 33.10
CA ASP A 119 -17.80 24.33 34.30
C ASP A 119 -19.21 24.91 33.99
N GLU A 120 -19.40 25.59 32.86
CA GLU A 120 -20.72 26.09 32.42
C GLU A 120 -21.67 24.96 32.01
N ILE A 121 -21.16 23.93 31.34
CA ILE A 121 -21.97 22.79 30.89
C ILE A 121 -22.48 21.97 32.09
N HIS A 122 -21.67 21.87 33.15
CA HIS A 122 -22.08 21.21 34.39
C HIS A 122 -23.11 22.05 35.19
N ARG A 123 -22.98 23.39 35.22
CA ARG A 123 -23.97 24.27 35.89
C ARG A 123 -25.34 24.27 35.21
N LEU A 124 -25.38 24.26 33.88
CA LEU A 124 -26.63 24.18 33.11
C LEU A 124 -27.43 22.89 33.39
N ARG A 125 -26.74 21.83 33.81
CA ARG A 125 -27.37 20.54 34.12
C ARG A 125 -27.95 20.50 35.55
N ASP A 126 -27.34 21.22 36.49
CA ASP A 126 -27.81 21.33 37.87
C ASP A 126 -29.02 22.28 38.01
N ASP A 127 -29.16 23.27 37.11
CA ASP A 127 -30.31 24.20 37.08
C ASP A 127 -31.60 23.55 36.50
N GLU A 128 -31.48 22.51 35.66
CA GLU A 128 -32.65 21.79 35.11
C GLU A 128 -33.22 20.74 36.09
N GLU A 129 -32.39 20.13 36.95
CA GLU A 129 -32.87 19.19 37.98
C GLU A 129 -33.55 19.90 39.16
N SER A 130 -33.19 21.16 39.43
CA SER A 130 -33.77 21.95 40.53
C SER A 130 -35.11 22.63 40.21
N ASN A 131 -35.56 22.61 38.94
CA ASN A 131 -36.86 23.18 38.53
C ASN A 131 -37.96 22.13 38.25
N SER A 132 -37.71 20.85 38.54
CA SER A 132 -38.66 19.75 38.26
C SER A 132 -39.46 19.25 39.49
N GLY A 133 -39.33 19.92 40.64
CA GLY A 133 -40.00 19.48 41.87
C GLY A 133 -40.57 20.63 42.69
N THR A 134 -41.67 21.24 42.24
CA THR A 134 -42.80 21.72 43.07
C THR A 134 -43.87 22.31 42.15
N GLN A 135 -44.98 21.58 41.94
CA GLN A 135 -46.29 22.20 41.68
C GLN A 135 -47.40 21.21 42.06
N ASP A 136 -48.08 21.59 43.15
CA ASP A 136 -49.40 21.22 43.71
C ASP A 136 -49.81 19.76 43.95
#